data_AF-A0A9D1W032-F1
#
_entry.id   AF-A0A9D1W032-F1
#
_cell.length_a   1.000
_cell.length_b   1.000
_cell.length_c   1.000
_cell.angle_alpha   90.00
_cell.angle_beta   90.00
_cell.angle_gamma   90.00
#
_symmetry.space_group_name_H-M   'P 1'
#
loop_
_entity.id
_entity.type
_entity.pdbx_description
1 polymer ?
#
loop_
_entity_poly.entity_id
_entity_poly.type
_entity_poly.pdbx_seq_one_letter_code
_entity_poly.pdbx_strand_id
1 'polypeptide(L)'
;MKLKTSFPLYKDLKKCLHELYPDIVVELLVRDPALVTLGFVEEEDEPCIIDLHVTEERLQEIVRDALQLEVDAYIDGDPAEDDPFYQKYLRYGWLAGLDFWERVEE
;
A
#
# COMPACT_ATOMS: atom_id res chain seq x y z
N MET A 1 -13.07 -0.96 4.39
CA MET A 1 -13.04 0.15 3.41
C MET A 1 -12.72 -0.44 2.06
N LYS A 2 -13.56 -0.21 1.04
CA LYS A 2 -13.36 -0.79 -0.30
C LYS A 2 -12.53 0.14 -1.18
N LEU A 3 -11.45 -0.39 -1.77
CA LEU A 3 -10.50 0.38 -2.58
C LEU A 3 -10.31 -0.27 -3.96
N LYS A 4 -10.14 0.54 -5.01
CA LYS A 4 -9.67 0.09 -6.32
C LYS A 4 -8.15 0.20 -6.40
N THR A 5 -7.51 -0.82 -6.94
CA THR A 5 -6.04 -0.86 -7.09
C THR A 5 -5.62 -1.89 -8.14
N SER A 6 -4.32 -2.04 -8.39
CA SER A 6 -3.79 -3.15 -9.19
C SER A 6 -3.48 -4.37 -8.32
N PHE A 7 -3.58 -5.56 -8.92
CA PHE A 7 -3.35 -6.82 -8.23
C PHE A 7 -1.91 -6.98 -7.70
N PRO A 8 -0.86 -6.54 -8.42
CA PRO A 8 0.49 -6.45 -7.85
C PRO A 8 0.55 -5.55 -6.61
N LEU A 9 -0.03 -4.34 -6.68
CA LEU A 9 -0.02 -3.39 -5.56
C LEU A 9 -0.78 -3.93 -4.35
N TYR A 10 -1.88 -4.67 -4.57
CA TYR A 10 -2.57 -5.41 -3.52
C TYR A 10 -1.64 -6.41 -2.80
N LYS A 11 -0.83 -7.18 -3.53
CA LYS A 11 0.07 -8.17 -2.92
C LYS A 11 1.10 -7.47 -2.03
N ASP A 12 1.67 -6.39 -2.51
CA ASP A 12 2.66 -5.61 -1.77
C ASP A 12 2.02 -4.94 -0.54
N LEU A 13 0.82 -4.36 -0.70
CA LEU A 13 0.06 -3.78 0.41
C LEU A 13 -0.22 -4.82 1.50
N LYS A 14 -0.75 -5.97 1.11
CA LYS A 14 -1.08 -7.06 2.05
C LYS A 14 0.15 -7.53 2.81
N LYS A 15 1.29 -7.67 2.12
CA LYS A 15 2.55 -8.05 2.76
C LYS A 15 3.04 -6.98 3.72
N CYS A 16 3.11 -5.72 3.29
CA CYS A 16 3.62 -4.62 4.09
C CYS A 16 2.76 -4.37 5.33
N LEU A 17 1.43 -4.37 5.18
CA LEU A 17 0.52 -4.20 6.31
C LEU A 17 0.60 -5.38 7.26
N HIS A 18 0.73 -6.63 6.78
CA HIS A 18 0.91 -7.77 7.68
C HIS A 18 2.22 -7.69 8.49
N GLU A 19 3.29 -7.14 7.93
CA GLU A 19 4.58 -6.96 8.59
C GLU A 19 4.58 -5.84 9.63
N LEU A 20 3.90 -4.72 9.36
CA LEU A 20 3.86 -3.55 10.24
C LEU A 20 2.69 -3.55 11.23
N TYR A 21 1.53 -4.03 10.79
CA TYR A 21 0.24 -3.95 11.47
C TYR A 21 -0.51 -5.29 11.30
N PRO A 22 -0.08 -6.36 11.97
CA PRO A 22 -0.61 -7.72 11.77
C PRO A 22 -2.10 -7.85 12.11
N ASP A 23 -2.67 -6.89 12.84
CA ASP A 23 -4.09 -6.77 13.14
C ASP A 23 -4.94 -6.31 11.94
N ILE A 24 -4.34 -5.68 10.93
CA ILE A 24 -5.04 -5.15 9.77
C ILE A 24 -5.22 -6.26 8.73
N VAL A 25 -6.47 -6.45 8.31
CA VAL A 25 -6.82 -7.43 7.28
C VAL A 25 -7.02 -6.74 5.94
N VAL A 26 -6.37 -7.26 4.90
CA VAL A 26 -6.56 -6.86 3.50
C VAL A 26 -7.16 -8.03 2.74
N GLU A 27 -8.44 -7.93 2.39
CA GLU A 27 -9.20 -8.94 1.68
C GLU A 27 -9.32 -8.58 0.19
N LEU A 28 -9.22 -9.59 -0.69
CA LEU A 28 -9.44 -9.41 -2.13
C LEU A 28 -10.91 -9.71 -2.43
N LEU A 29 -11.65 -8.74 -2.97
CA LEU A 29 -13.07 -8.90 -3.27
C LEU A 29 -13.30 -9.29 -4.74
N VAL A 30 -12.65 -8.58 -5.66
CA VAL A 30 -12.85 -8.75 -7.11
C VAL A 30 -11.51 -8.72 -7.82
N ARG A 31 -11.32 -9.67 -8.74
CA ARG A 31 -10.18 -9.76 -9.66
C ARG A 31 -10.65 -10.49 -10.92
N ASP A 32 -10.20 -10.05 -12.09
CA ASP A 32 -10.44 -10.75 -13.35
C ASP A 32 -9.13 -11.03 -14.12
N PRO A 33 -8.51 -12.21 -13.92
CA PRO A 33 -7.28 -12.58 -14.60
C PRO A 33 -7.47 -12.84 -16.12
N ALA A 34 -8.72 -12.93 -16.61
CA ALA A 34 -8.96 -13.08 -18.04
C ALA A 34 -8.56 -11.82 -18.81
N LEU A 35 -8.62 -10.64 -18.18
CA LEU A 35 -8.20 -9.37 -18.81
C LEU A 35 -6.72 -9.43 -19.23
N VAL A 36 -5.85 -9.94 -18.36
CA VAL A 36 -4.42 -10.13 -18.66
C VAL A 36 -4.25 -11.21 -19.72
N THR A 37 -4.92 -12.35 -19.56
CA THR A 37 -4.80 -13.51 -20.47
C THR A 37 -5.21 -13.18 -21.90
N LEU A 38 -6.22 -12.33 -22.06
CA LEU A 38 -6.74 -11.88 -23.35
C LEU A 38 -5.98 -10.67 -23.91
N GLY A 39 -5.00 -10.13 -23.19
CA GLY A 39 -4.17 -8.99 -23.61
C GLY A 39 -4.88 -7.64 -23.56
N PHE A 40 -5.93 -7.49 -22.75
CA PHE A 40 -6.61 -6.20 -22.54
C PHE A 40 -5.84 -5.29 -21.59
N VAL A 41 -5.08 -5.87 -20.66
CA VAL A 41 -4.23 -5.16 -19.69
C VAL A 41 -2.92 -5.92 -19.50
N GLU A 42 -1.86 -5.20 -19.13
CA GLU A 42 -0.60 -5.81 -18.70
C GLU A 42 -0.75 -6.39 -17.29
N GLU A 43 0.14 -7.32 -16.89
CA GLU A 43 0.09 -7.95 -15.56
C GLU A 43 0.26 -6.92 -14.43
N GLU A 44 1.00 -5.84 -14.70
CA GLU A 44 1.32 -4.74 -13.78
C GLU A 44 0.06 -3.92 -13.41
N ASP A 45 -0.88 -3.86 -14.35
CA ASP A 45 -2.09 -3.04 -14.30
C ASP A 45 -3.37 -3.86 -14.07
N GLU A 46 -3.25 -5.16 -13.79
CA GLU A 46 -4.41 -6.04 -13.57
C GLU A 46 -5.31 -5.44 -12.47
N PRO A 47 -6.52 -4.95 -12.79
CA PRO A 47 -7.33 -4.22 -11.83
C PRO A 47 -7.96 -5.17 -10.82
N CYS A 48 -8.07 -4.70 -9.57
CA CYS A 48 -8.77 -5.42 -8.52
C CYS A 48 -9.49 -4.48 -7.54
N ILE A 49 -10.45 -5.03 -6.80
CA ILE A 49 -11.12 -4.38 -5.69
C ILE A 49 -10.76 -5.14 -4.41
N ILE A 50 -10.34 -4.40 -3.40
CA ILE A 50 -9.96 -4.95 -2.09
C ILE A 50 -10.84 -4.35 -0.99
N ASP A 51 -10.97 -5.06 0.13
CA ASP A 51 -11.47 -4.52 1.38
C ASP A 51 -10.33 -4.41 2.39
N LEU A 52 -10.04 -3.18 2.80
CA LEU A 52 -9.11 -2.87 3.87
C LEU A 52 -9.91 -2.74 5.18
N HIS A 53 -9.78 -3.72 6.06
CA HIS A 53 -10.53 -3.78 7.33
C HIS A 53 -9.88 -2.86 8.37
N VAL A 54 -10.08 -1.56 8.19
CA VAL A 54 -9.52 -0.51 9.01
C VAL A 54 -10.54 0.61 9.19
N THR A 55 -10.49 1.29 10.33
CA THR A 55 -11.25 2.54 10.53
C THR A 55 -10.53 3.70 9.84
N GLU A 56 -11.26 4.78 9.55
CA GLU A 56 -10.66 5.98 8.98
C GLU A 56 -9.55 6.54 9.89
N GLU A 57 -9.79 6.59 11.20
CA GLU A 57 -8.80 7.06 12.18
C GLU A 57 -7.52 6.22 12.13
N ARG A 58 -7.65 4.90 12.07
CA ARG A 58 -6.51 3.98 12.00
C ARG A 58 -5.78 4.08 10.67
N LEU A 59 -6.49 4.35 9.56
CA LEU A 59 -5.87 4.66 8.28
C LEU A 59 -5.01 5.93 8.35
N GLN A 60 -5.53 6.99 8.96
CA GLN A 60 -4.79 8.25 9.15
C GLN A 60 -3.54 8.05 10.02
N GLU A 61 -3.58 7.16 11.01
CA GLU A 61 -2.39 6.79 11.78
C GLU A 61 -1.34 6.11 10.91
N ILE A 62 -1.72 5.14 10.08
CA ILE A 62 -0.79 4.45 9.16
C ILE A 62 -0.14 5.44 8.20
N VAL A 63 -0.93 6.35 7.62
CA VAL A 63 -0.44 7.37 6.69
C VAL A 63 0.55 8.29 7.38
N ARG A 64 0.22 8.77 8.58
CA ARG A 64 1.13 9.62 9.38
C ARG A 64 2.42 8.88 9.73
N ASP A 65 2.33 7.63 10.16
CA ASP A 65 3.49 6.82 10.54
C ASP A 65 4.37 6.55 9.30
N ALA A 66 3.78 6.38 8.11
CA ALA A 66 4.51 6.25 6.85
C ALA A 66 5.21 7.56 6.44
N LEU A 67 4.58 8.72 6.63
CA LEU A 67 5.21 10.04 6.42
C LEU A 67 6.38 10.27 7.38
N GLN A 68 6.26 9.80 8.63
CA GLN A 68 7.35 9.90 9.60
C GLN A 68 8.59 9.10 9.17
N LEU A 69 8.44 8.02 8.40
CA LEU A 69 9.58 7.27 7.87
C LEU A 69 10.46 8.13 6.95
N GLU A 70 9.85 9.00 6.14
CA GLU A 70 10.59 9.94 5.30
C GLU A 70 11.38 10.93 6.17
N VAL A 71 10.73 11.50 7.18
CA VAL A 71 11.38 12.42 8.12
C VAL A 71 12.55 11.75 8.83
N ASP A 72 12.36 10.53 9.32
CA ASP A 72 13.40 9.78 10.04
C ASP A 72 14.58 9.42 9.12
N ALA A 73 14.30 9.11 7.85
CA ALA A 73 15.33 8.77 6.86
C ALA A 73 16.20 9.96 6.45
N TYR A 74 15.65 11.18 6.45
CA TYR A 74 16.34 12.39 5.97
C TYR A 74 16.69 13.38 7.09
N ILE A 75 16.56 13.00 8.35
CA ILE A 75 16.71 13.91 9.50
C ILE A 75 18.09 14.59 9.55
N ASP A 76 19.14 13.87 9.14
CA ASP A 76 20.53 14.33 9.13
C ASP A 76 21.04 14.70 7.72
N GLY A 77 20.13 14.88 6.75
CA GLY A 77 20.46 15.16 5.35
C GLY A 77 20.32 13.92 4.46
N ASP A 78 21.24 13.76 3.49
CA ASP A 78 21.21 12.63 2.56
C ASP A 78 21.65 11.33 3.27
N PRO A 79 20.77 10.32 3.42
CA PRO A 79 21.12 9.07 4.06
C PRO A 79 22.05 8.22 3.19
N ALA A 80 22.86 7.39 3.85
CA ALA A 80 23.58 6.32 3.18
C ALA A 80 22.61 5.24 2.69
N GLU A 81 22.95 4.54 1.60
CA GLU A 81 22.09 3.49 1.05
C GLU A 81 21.83 2.35 2.04
N ASP A 82 22.78 2.05 2.92
CA ASP A 82 22.67 1.00 3.95
C ASP A 82 22.06 1.49 5.27
N ASP A 83 21.64 2.75 5.36
CA ASP A 83 20.99 3.30 6.54
C ASP A 83 19.66 2.56 6.83
N PRO A 84 19.44 2.06 8.06
CA PRO A 84 18.26 1.28 8.38
C PRO A 84 16.95 2.07 8.34
N PHE A 85 16.97 3.38 8.61
CA PHE A 85 15.79 4.24 8.49
C PHE A 85 15.48 4.50 7.02
N TYR A 86 16.50 4.74 6.20
CA TYR A 86 16.32 4.90 4.76
C TYR A 86 15.79 3.63 4.09
N GLN A 87 16.32 2.45 4.45
CA GLN A 87 15.82 1.17 3.96
C GLN A 87 14.35 0.91 4.36
N LYS A 88 13.98 1.34 5.58
CA LYS A 88 12.59 1.26 6.04
C LYS A 88 11.68 2.21 5.25
N TYR A 89 12.13 3.43 4.98
CA TYR A 89 11.42 4.40 4.13
C TYR A 89 11.23 3.87 2.70
N LEU A 90 12.28 3.35 2.05
CA LEU A 90 12.18 2.78 0.71
C LEU A 90 11.14 1.66 0.62
N ARG A 91 11.02 0.84 1.68
CA ARG A 91 10.09 -0.29 1.70
C ARG A 91 8.65 0.08 1.99
N TYR A 92 8.41 1.06 2.87
CA TYR A 92 7.07 1.33 3.43
C TYR A 92 6.56 2.76 3.24
N GLY A 93 7.41 3.71 2.82
CA GLY A 93 7.05 5.13 2.70
C GLY A 93 5.90 5.38 1.73
N TRP A 94 5.77 4.53 0.70
CA TRP A 94 4.68 4.60 -0.27
C TRP A 94 3.28 4.41 0.35
N LEU A 95 3.18 3.82 1.56
CA LEU A 95 1.91 3.68 2.30
C LEU A 95 1.29 5.05 2.67
N ALA A 96 2.08 6.13 2.68
CA ALA A 96 1.55 7.49 2.83
C ALA A 96 0.56 7.86 1.70
N GLY A 97 0.65 7.20 0.55
CA GLY A 97 -0.26 7.39 -0.58
C GLY A 97 -1.65 6.77 -0.40
N LEU A 98 -1.90 5.96 0.64
CA LEU A 98 -3.16 5.23 0.82
C LEU A 98 -4.39 6.13 0.92
N ASP A 99 -4.25 7.34 1.45
CA ASP A 99 -5.35 8.30 1.58
C ASP A 99 -5.90 8.78 0.22
N PHE A 100 -5.07 8.70 -0.83
CA PHE A 100 -5.42 9.13 -2.18
C PHE A 100 -6.02 8.02 -3.05
N TRP A 101 -6.16 6.81 -2.53
CA TRP A 101 -6.66 5.68 -3.31
C TRP A 101 -8.16 5.83 -3.59
N GLU A 102 -8.57 5.42 -4.80
CA GLU A 102 -9.97 5.53 -5.22
C GLU A 102 -10.84 4.59 -4.38
N ARG A 103 -11.74 5.19 -3.60
CA ARG A 103 -12.73 4.49 -2.79
C ARG A 103 -13.90 4.04 -3.67
N VAL A 104 -14.40 2.84 -3.42
CA VAL A 104 -15.64 2.36 -4.05
C VAL A 104 -16.81 2.82 -3.18
N GLU A 105 -17.55 3.82 -3.64
CA GLU A 105 -18.84 4.20 -3.03
C GLU A 105 -19.90 3.12 -3.36
N GLU A 106 -20.69 2.74 -2.35
CA GLU A 106 -21.80 1.77 -2.49
C GLU A 106 -23.08 2.40 -3.06
#